data_AF-A0A829D6F9-F1
#
_entry.id   AF-A0A829D6F9-F1
#
_cell.length_a   1.000
_cell.length_b   1.000
_cell.length_c   1.000
_cell.angle_alpha   90.00
_cell.angle_beta   90.00
_cell.angle_gamma   90.00
#
_symmetry.space_group_name_H-M   'P 1'
#
loop_
_entity.id
_entity.type
_entity.pdbx_description
1 polymer ?
#
loop_
_entity_poly.entity_id
_entity_poly.type
_entity_poly.pdbx_seq_one_letter_code
_entity_poly.pdbx_strand_id
1 'polypeptide(L)'
;MFGNVDTVRERFALSEKQLDEISKINEKHKKEHLKWLQKISPIEIELEGLLMEPNVDLVKIRKLLVEIGKYSAEIRINQISHRLAIEKVLTQDQKSKIKEQRPESKFPVNLFSPERIILPIQGILH
;
A
#
# COMPACT_ATOMS: atom_id res chain seq x y z
N MET A 1 6.70 0.06 -2.02
CA MET A 1 6.95 -0.44 -3.39
C MET A 1 6.66 -1.93 -3.43
N PHE A 2 5.94 -2.41 -4.45
CA PHE A 2 6.04 -3.81 -4.88
C PHE A 2 7.51 -4.05 -5.21
N GLY A 3 8.18 -4.95 -4.49
CA GLY A 3 9.65 -5.02 -4.47
C GLY A 3 10.26 -5.08 -5.88
N ASN A 4 11.39 -4.40 -6.06
CA ASN A 4 12.16 -4.49 -7.31
C ASN A 4 12.64 -5.94 -7.49
N VAL A 5 12.12 -6.64 -8.49
CA VAL A 5 12.37 -8.06 -8.75
C VAL A 5 13.87 -8.34 -8.92
N ASP A 6 14.64 -7.40 -9.47
CA ASP A 6 16.08 -7.55 -9.68
C ASP A 6 16.84 -7.55 -8.35
N THR A 7 16.43 -6.70 -7.39
CA THR A 7 17.04 -6.67 -6.04
C THR A 7 16.72 -7.92 -5.22
N VAL A 8 15.62 -8.62 -5.53
CA VAL A 8 15.23 -9.88 -4.88
C VAL A 8 15.94 -11.07 -5.55
N ARG A 9 16.15 -11.02 -6.88
CA ARG A 9 16.86 -12.04 -7.66
C ARG A 9 18.26 -12.28 -7.12
N GLU A 10 19.07 -11.22 -7.00
CA GLU A 10 20.48 -11.31 -6.60
C GLU A 10 20.65 -11.75 -5.13
N ARG A 11 19.73 -11.35 -4.25
CA ARG A 11 19.83 -11.64 -2.81
C ARG A 11 19.37 -13.04 -2.43
N PHE A 12 18.42 -13.62 -3.16
CA PHE A 12 17.76 -14.88 -2.77
C PHE A 12 17.96 -16.02 -3.77
N ALA A 13 18.79 -15.80 -4.81
CA ALA A 13 19.07 -16.78 -5.85
C ALA A 13 17.77 -17.41 -6.40
N LEU A 14 16.82 -16.55 -6.78
CA LEU A 14 15.53 -17.00 -7.32
C LEU A 14 15.74 -17.64 -8.69
N SER A 15 15.09 -18.78 -8.92
CA SER A 15 15.06 -19.41 -10.25
C SER A 15 14.21 -18.61 -11.23
N GLU A 16 14.46 -18.77 -12.54
CA GLU A 16 13.65 -18.16 -13.60
C GLU A 16 12.15 -18.48 -13.46
N LYS A 17 11.82 -19.72 -13.06
CA LYS A 17 10.43 -20.11 -12.80
C LYS A 17 9.82 -19.29 -11.64
N GLN A 18 10.57 -19.09 -10.55
CA GLN A 18 10.10 -18.27 -9.43
C GLN A 18 9.94 -16.80 -9.82
N LEU A 19 10.83 -16.28 -10.68
CA LEU A 19 10.74 -14.91 -11.19
C LEU A 19 9.49 -14.69 -12.05
N ASP A 20 9.17 -15.63 -12.95
CA ASP A 20 7.95 -15.58 -13.76
C ASP A 20 6.69 -15.63 -12.88
N GLU A 21 6.65 -16.53 -11.89
CA GLU A 21 5.54 -16.63 -10.94
C GLU A 21 5.37 -15.34 -10.11
N ILE A 22 6.46 -14.76 -9.60
CA ILE A 22 6.45 -13.51 -8.86
C ILE A 22 5.99 -12.34 -9.75
N SER A 23 6.40 -12.30 -11.02
CA SER A 23 5.97 -11.28 -11.97
C SER A 23 4.45 -11.30 -12.16
N LYS A 24 3.87 -12.49 -12.39
CA LYS A 24 2.41 -12.67 -12.50
C LYS A 24 1.67 -12.25 -11.23
N ILE A 25 2.21 -12.60 -10.06
CA ILE A 25 1.68 -12.16 -8.76
C ILE A 25 1.72 -10.63 -8.65
N ASN A 26 2.84 -10.00 -9.02
CA ASN A 26 3.00 -8.55 -8.99
C ASN A 26 1.98 -7.85 -9.89
N GLU A 27 1.81 -8.30 -11.14
CA GLU A 27 0.85 -7.71 -12.07
C GLU A 27 -0.59 -7.79 -11.54
N LYS A 28 -0.99 -8.95 -11.03
CA LYS A 28 -2.32 -9.16 -10.45
C LYS A 28 -2.58 -8.19 -9.30
N HIS A 29 -1.66 -8.11 -8.34
CA HIS A 29 -1.84 -7.28 -7.16
C HIS A 29 -1.70 -5.77 -7.46
N LYS A 30 -0.91 -5.40 -8.48
CA LYS A 30 -0.83 -4.02 -8.99
C LYS A 30 -2.16 -3.57 -9.60
N LYS A 31 -2.80 -4.42 -10.41
CA LYS A 31 -4.12 -4.14 -10.99
C LYS A 31 -5.18 -3.96 -9.90
N GLU A 32 -5.22 -4.86 -8.92
CA GLU A 32 -6.18 -4.76 -7.81
C GLU A 32 -5.92 -3.52 -6.94
N HIS A 33 -4.65 -3.16 -6.71
CA HIS A 33 -4.31 -1.94 -5.99
C HIS A 33 -4.80 -0.68 -6.72
N LEU A 34 -4.58 -0.61 -8.03
CA LEU A 34 -5.02 0.53 -8.86
C LEU A 34 -6.55 0.70 -8.80
N LYS A 35 -7.30 -0.40 -8.87
CA LYS A 35 -8.76 -0.40 -8.74
C LYS A 35 -9.23 0.22 -7.43
N TRP A 36 -8.54 -0.02 -6.32
CA TRP A 36 -8.90 0.60 -5.03
C TRP A 36 -8.53 2.08 -4.97
N LEU A 37 -7.37 2.47 -5.52
CA LEU A 37 -6.99 3.88 -5.62
C LEU A 37 -7.99 4.69 -6.46
N GLN A 38 -8.47 4.12 -7.57
CA GLN A 38 -9.50 4.73 -8.41
C GLN A 38 -10.82 4.97 -7.67
N LYS A 39 -11.13 4.17 -6.63
CA LYS A 39 -12.32 4.36 -5.80
C LYS A 39 -12.11 5.39 -4.68
N ILE A 40 -10.90 5.45 -4.10
CA ILE A 40 -10.56 6.40 -3.04
C ILE A 40 -10.45 7.82 -3.58
N SER A 41 -9.76 7.99 -4.70
CA SER A 41 -9.42 9.31 -5.25
C SER A 41 -10.60 10.30 -5.37
N PRO A 42 -11.77 9.95 -5.94
CA PRO A 42 -12.89 10.89 -6.00
C PRO A 42 -13.43 11.28 -4.63
N ILE A 43 -13.35 10.39 -3.63
CA ILE A 43 -13.84 10.64 -2.27
C ILE A 43 -12.88 11.57 -1.52
N GLU A 44 -11.58 11.43 -1.73
CA GLU A 44 -10.57 12.35 -1.20
C GLU A 44 -10.74 13.75 -1.79
N ILE A 45 -11.02 13.86 -3.10
CA ILE A 45 -11.31 15.14 -3.76
C ILE A 45 -12.59 15.76 -3.18
N GLU A 46 -13.65 14.97 -2.98
CA GLU A 46 -14.89 15.48 -2.37
C GLU A 46 -14.66 15.97 -0.95
N LEU A 47 -13.86 15.23 -0.16
CA LEU A 47 -13.50 15.62 1.19
C LEU A 47 -12.71 16.94 1.21
N GLU A 48 -11.72 17.08 0.34
CA GLU A 48 -10.93 18.30 0.20
C GLU A 48 -11.82 19.49 -0.16
N GLY A 49 -12.73 19.33 -1.13
CA GLY A 49 -13.69 20.36 -1.51
C GLY A 49 -14.58 20.80 -0.35
N LEU A 50 -15.08 19.85 0.45
CA LEU A 50 -15.94 20.15 1.60
C LEU A 50 -15.19 20.91 2.70
N LEU A 51 -13.90 20.58 2.92
CA LEU A 51 -13.07 21.28 3.90
C LEU A 51 -12.76 22.74 3.51
N MET A 52 -12.98 23.12 2.25
CA MET A 52 -12.83 24.50 1.77
C MET A 52 -14.11 25.33 1.91
N GLU A 53 -15.24 24.72 2.26
CA GLU A 53 -16.51 25.44 2.42
C GLU A 53 -16.53 26.30 3.69
N PRO A 54 -17.19 27.47 3.69
CA PRO A 54 -17.26 28.36 4.86
C PRO A 54 -18.02 27.75 6.04
N ASN A 55 -18.95 26.83 5.77
CA ASN A 55 -19.73 26.12 6.78
C ASN A 55 -19.58 24.61 6.57
N VAL A 56 -18.62 24.02 7.27
CA VAL A 56 -18.23 22.62 7.12
C VAL A 56 -19.28 21.67 7.70
N ASP A 57 -19.79 20.74 6.88
CA ASP A 57 -20.69 19.66 7.33
C ASP A 57 -19.91 18.44 7.87
N LEU A 58 -19.81 18.38 9.20
CA LEU A 58 -19.16 17.26 9.91
C LEU A 58 -19.84 15.91 9.70
N VAL A 59 -21.16 15.87 9.45
CA VAL A 59 -21.89 14.62 9.19
C VAL A 59 -21.47 14.06 7.84
N LYS A 60 -21.34 14.92 6.83
CA LYS A 60 -20.88 14.53 5.50
C LYS A 60 -19.40 14.13 5.51
N ILE A 61 -18.52 14.86 6.20
CA ILE A 61 -17.11 14.46 6.41
C ILE A 61 -17.01 13.07 6.99
N ARG A 62 -17.75 12.79 8.07
CA ARG A 62 -17.70 11.48 8.73
C ARG A 62 -18.05 10.34 7.77
N LYS A 63 -19.04 10.54 6.91
CA LYS A 63 -19.42 9.54 5.89
C LYS A 63 -18.30 9.29 4.89
N LEU A 64 -17.70 10.36 4.35
CA LEU A 64 -16.58 10.25 3.40
C LEU A 64 -15.37 9.54 4.02
N LEU A 65 -15.02 9.87 5.27
CA LEU A 65 -13.91 9.23 5.99
C LEU A 65 -14.15 7.74 6.24
N VAL A 66 -15.38 7.33 6.56
CA VAL A 66 -15.73 5.91 6.69
C VAL A 66 -15.56 5.18 5.36
N GLU A 67 -15.92 5.80 4.25
CA GLU A 67 -15.77 5.22 2.92
C GLU A 67 -14.30 5.12 2.48
N ILE A 68 -13.50 6.17 2.73
CA ILE A 68 -12.04 6.14 2.55
C ILE A 68 -11.43 5.01 3.39
N GLY A 69 -11.86 4.88 4.66
CA GLY A 69 -11.38 3.83 5.56
C GLY A 69 -11.65 2.42 5.01
N LYS A 70 -12.82 2.18 4.43
CA LYS A 70 -13.17 0.90 3.79
C LYS A 70 -12.19 0.52 2.69
N TYR A 71 -11.94 1.42 1.73
CA TYR A 71 -11.03 1.10 0.63
C TYR A 71 -9.55 1.08 1.06
N SER A 72 -9.19 1.86 2.07
CA SER A 72 -7.86 1.81 2.68
C SER A 72 -7.58 0.43 3.31
N ALA A 73 -8.59 -0.17 3.93
CA ALA A 73 -8.50 -1.54 4.43
C ALA A 73 -8.28 -2.55 3.29
N GLU A 74 -9.00 -2.42 2.18
CA GLU A 74 -8.83 -3.29 1.00
C GLU A 74 -7.42 -3.18 0.40
N ILE A 75 -6.87 -1.96 0.31
CA ILE A 75 -5.47 -1.75 -0.10
C ILE A 75 -4.52 -2.50 0.83
N ARG A 76 -4.74 -2.43 2.14
CA ARG A 76 -3.89 -3.10 3.13
C ARG A 76 -4.00 -4.62 3.04
N ILE A 77 -5.20 -5.14 2.87
CA ILE A 77 -5.45 -6.57 2.63
C ILE A 77 -4.73 -7.03 1.36
N ASN A 78 -4.83 -6.27 0.27
CA ASN A 78 -4.17 -6.59 -1.00
C ASN A 78 -2.64 -6.66 -0.85
N GLN A 79 -2.04 -5.77 -0.06
CA GLN A 79 -0.60 -5.80 0.24
C GLN A 79 -0.20 -7.02 1.06
N ILE A 80 -0.98 -7.36 2.10
CA ILE A 80 -0.74 -8.56 2.91
C ILE A 80 -0.87 -9.81 2.04
N SER A 81 -1.92 -9.90 1.24
CA SER A 81 -2.15 -11.01 0.32
C SER A 81 -1.03 -11.14 -0.71
N HIS A 82 -0.53 -10.03 -1.25
CA HIS A 82 0.60 -10.01 -2.18
C HIS A 82 1.85 -10.60 -1.54
N ARG A 83 2.17 -10.17 -0.32
CA ARG A 83 3.31 -10.71 0.43
C ARG A 83 3.17 -12.21 0.68
N LEU A 84 2.00 -12.66 1.14
CA LEU A 84 1.74 -14.08 1.39
C LEU A 84 1.82 -14.92 0.11
N ALA A 85 1.42 -14.37 -1.03
CA ALA A 85 1.53 -15.04 -2.33
C ALA A 85 3.00 -15.20 -2.74
N ILE A 86 3.82 -14.17 -2.60
CA ILE A 86 5.27 -14.27 -2.87
C ILE A 86 5.91 -15.30 -1.93
N GLU A 87 5.60 -15.27 -0.64
CA GLU A 87 6.16 -16.24 0.33
C GLU A 87 5.86 -17.69 -0.08
N LYS A 88 4.73 -17.99 -0.72
CA LYS A 88 4.41 -19.36 -1.19
C LYS A 88 5.31 -19.85 -2.34
N VAL A 89 5.89 -18.94 -3.12
CA VAL A 89 6.79 -19.27 -4.24
C VAL A 89 8.22 -19.59 -3.76
N LEU A 90 8.57 -19.14 -2.55
CA LEU A 90 9.91 -19.29 -2.00
C LEU A 90 10.11 -20.62 -1.27
N THR A 91 11.33 -21.16 -1.34
CA THR A 91 11.73 -22.33 -0.54
C THR A 91 11.86 -21.97 0.94
N GLN A 92 11.90 -22.99 1.81
CA GLN A 92 12.05 -22.76 3.24
C GLN A 92 13.38 -22.07 3.58
N ASP A 93 14.47 -22.45 2.91
CA ASP A 93 15.79 -21.82 3.09
C ASP A 93 15.79 -20.35 2.65
N GLN A 94 15.13 -20.04 1.52
CA GLN A 94 14.95 -18.67 1.05
C GLN A 94 14.12 -17.84 2.05
N LYS A 95 13.08 -18.43 2.66
CA LYS A 95 12.28 -17.77 3.70
C LYS A 95 13.09 -17.48 4.96
N SER A 96 13.96 -18.41 5.39
CA SER A 96 14.81 -18.23 6.56
C SER A 96 15.82 -17.09 6.35
N LYS A 97 16.46 -17.03 5.18
CA LYS A 97 17.35 -15.91 4.80
C LYS A 97 16.65 -14.55 4.81
N ILE A 98 15.38 -14.50 4.37
CA ILE A 98 14.57 -13.26 4.44
C ILE A 98 14.29 -12.86 5.90
N LYS A 99 14.05 -13.82 6.79
CA LYS A 99 13.78 -13.56 8.21
C LYS A 99 15.01 -13.07 8.95
N GLU A 100 16.18 -13.67 8.69
CA GLU A 100 17.46 -13.31 9.33
C GLU A 100 17.95 -11.91 8.94
N GLN A 101 17.68 -11.47 7.70
CA GLN A 101 18.05 -10.14 7.22
C GLN A 101 17.04 -9.04 7.60
N ARG A 102 15.89 -9.42 8.18
CA ARG A 102 15.04 -8.43 8.84
C ARG A 102 15.66 -8.21 10.23
N PRO A 103 16.32 -7.07 10.52
CA PRO A 103 16.39 -6.65 11.92
C PRO A 103 14.95 -6.70 12.43
N GLU A 104 14.73 -7.15 13.68
CA GLU A 104 13.41 -7.24 14.30
C GLU A 104 12.66 -5.92 14.13
N SER A 105 11.99 -5.76 12.98
CA SER A 105 11.12 -4.64 12.73
C SER A 105 9.88 -5.07 13.48
N LYS A 106 9.82 -4.72 14.76
CA LYS A 106 8.57 -4.34 15.41
C LYS A 106 7.70 -3.74 14.31
N PHE A 107 6.66 -4.47 13.91
CA PHE A 107 5.78 -4.14 12.80
C PHE A 107 5.79 -2.64 12.49
N PRO A 108 6.30 -2.16 11.34
CA PRO A 108 5.83 -0.89 10.83
C PRO A 108 4.44 -1.20 10.25
N VAL A 109 3.43 -1.19 11.13
CA VAL A 109 2.05 -0.91 10.70
C VAL A 109 2.05 0.43 9.91
N ASN A 110 3.07 1.27 10.12
CA ASN A 110 3.40 2.49 9.38
C ASN A 110 4.46 2.30 8.28
N LEU A 111 4.21 1.47 7.25
CA LEU A 111 4.90 1.65 5.96
C LEU A 111 4.13 2.55 4.98
N PHE A 112 3.07 3.16 5.50
CA PHE A 112 2.47 4.40 5.03
C PHE A 112 2.36 5.28 6.26
N SER A 113 3.43 6.01 6.61
CA SER A 113 3.16 7.32 7.21
C SER A 113 2.34 8.07 6.17
N PRO A 114 1.12 8.56 6.48
CA PRO A 114 0.41 9.50 5.63
C PRO A 114 1.11 10.87 5.61
N GLU A 115 2.44 10.91 5.65
CA GLU A 115 3.26 12.11 5.44
C GLU A 115 3.22 12.62 3.99
N ARG A 116 2.28 12.11 3.18
CA ARG A 116 1.79 12.77 1.97
C ARG A 116 0.27 12.75 1.83
N ILE A 117 -0.46 12.82 2.94
CA ILE A 117 -1.51 13.84 3.04
C ILE A 117 -0.88 15.00 3.81
N ILE A 118 0.19 15.56 3.24
CA ILE A 118 0.33 17.00 3.30
C ILE A 118 -0.83 17.45 2.42
N LEU A 119 -1.97 17.78 3.04
CA LEU A 119 -2.80 18.82 2.45
C LEU A 119 -1.81 19.95 2.14
N PRO A 120 -1.67 20.42 0.91
CA PRO A 120 -0.92 21.63 0.68
C PRO A 120 -1.69 22.75 1.39
N ILE A 121 -1.43 22.95 2.67
CA ILE A 121 -1.57 24.27 3.28
C ILE A 121 -0.35 25.04 2.79
N GLN A 122 -0.31 25.32 1.48
CA GLN A 122 0.43 26.47 0.99
C GLN A 122 -0.36 27.69 1.45
N GLY A 123 0.16 28.35 2.48
CA GLY A 123 -0.37 29.61 2.98
C GLY A 123 -0.84 29.52 4.42
N ILE A 124 0.07 29.86 5.33
CA ILE A 124 -0.08 30.77 6.48
C ILE A 124 0.96 30.33 7.51
N LEU A 125 2.12 30.96 7.47
CA LEU A 125 2.85 31.49 8.62
C LEU A 125 4.13 32.17 8.10
N HIS A 126 4.01 33.50 8.00
CA HIS A 126 5.02 34.55 7.79
C HIS A 126 5.84 34.54 6.49
#